data_AF-U3U0H8-F1
#
_entry.id   AF-U3U0H8-F1
#
_cell.length_a   1.000
_cell.length_b   1.000
_cell.length_c   1.000
_cell.angle_alpha   90.00
_cell.angle_beta   90.00
_cell.angle_gamma   90.00
#
_symmetry.space_group_name_H-M   'P 1'
#
loop_
_entity.id
_entity.type
_entity.pdbx_description
1 polymer ?
#
loop_
_entity_poly.entity_id
_entity_poly.type
_entity_poly.pdbx_seq_one_letter_code
_entity_poly.pdbx_strand_id
1 'polypeptide(L)' 'MLRHQGSHSALTELARSLYSEWLPASGEELRDFPLFFHYHNFVHEVAEHELLTDIYLPLK' A
#
# COMPACT_ATOMS: atom_id res chain seq x y z
N MET A 1 1.16 -7.84 1.72
CA MET A 1 1.87 -6.68 1.11
C MET A 1 1.31 -6.49 -0.29
N LEU A 2 0.97 -5.25 -0.66
CA LEU A 2 0.55 -4.89 -2.01
C LEU A 2 1.63 -3.99 -2.64
N ARG A 3 2.09 -4.32 -3.84
CA ARG A 3 3.02 -3.48 -4.61
C ARG A 3 2.25 -2.65 -5.63
N HIS A 4 2.49 -1.35 -5.63
CA HIS A 4 1.96 -0.41 -6.61
C HIS A 4 3.09 0.16 -7.46
N GLN A 5 2.85 0.20 -8.77
CA GLN A 5 3.69 0.91 -9.73
C GLN A 5 2.88 2.03 -10.36
N GLY A 6 3.37 3.26 -10.23
CA GLY A 6 2.75 4.46 -10.78
C GLY A 6 2.41 5.51 -9.73
N SER A 7 1.54 6.44 -10.11
CA SER A 7 1.18 7.62 -9.32
C SER A 7 0.83 7.33 -7.86
N HIS A 8 1.33 8.17 -6.96
CA HIS A 8 0.93 8.14 -5.55
C HIS A 8 -0.54 8.50 -5.32
N SER A 9 -1.22 9.09 -6.31
CA SER A 9 -2.67 9.40 -6.23
C SER A 9 -3.52 8.15 -5.95
N ALA A 10 -3.10 6.98 -6.43
CA ALA A 10 -3.81 5.72 -6.23
C ALA A 10 -3.64 5.11 -4.82
N LEU A 11 -2.61 5.51 -4.06
CA LEU A 11 -2.25 4.85 -2.79
C LEU A 11 -3.37 4.88 -1.75
N THR A 12 -4.15 5.96 -1.70
CA THR A 12 -5.25 6.10 -0.74
C THR A 12 -6.37 5.09 -1.03
N GLU A 13 -6.70 4.90 -2.31
CA GLU A 13 -7.74 3.96 -2.72
C GLU A 13 -7.28 2.52 -2.54
N LEU A 14 -6.01 2.21 -2.86
CA LEU A 14 -5.42 0.90 -2.60
C LEU A 14 -5.34 0.59 -1.10
N ALA A 15 -4.98 1.56 -0.26
CA ALA A 15 -5.01 1.37 1.19
C ALA A 15 -6.44 1.10 1.69
N ARG A 16 -7.45 1.80 1.15
CA ARG A 16 -8.86 1.56 1.48
C ARG A 16 -9.28 0.14 1.09
N SER A 17 -8.98 -0.31 -0.13
CA SER A 17 -9.39 -1.64 -0.60
C SER A 17 -8.76 -2.77 0.22
N LEU A 18 -7.54 -2.57 0.74
CA LEU A 18 -6.94 -3.50 1.70
C LEU A 18 -7.79 -3.67 2.96
N TYR A 19 -8.36 -2.59 3.50
CA TYR A 19 -9.23 -2.64 4.67
C TYR A 19 -10.67 -3.09 4.36
N SER A 20 -11.26 -2.66 3.25
CA SER A 20 -12.67 -2.87 2.97
C SER A 20 -12.98 -4.15 2.20
N GLU A 21 -12.02 -4.66 1.42
CA GLU A 21 -12.23 -5.80 0.53
C GLU A 21 -11.32 -6.96 0.90
N TRP A 22 -10.00 -6.73 0.92
CA TRP A 22 -9.04 -7.80 1.12
C TRP A 22 -9.07 -8.35 2.55
N LEU A 23 -8.98 -7.48 3.57
CA LEU A 23 -8.90 -7.89 4.97
C LEU A 23 -10.11 -8.74 5.40
N PRO A 24 -11.38 -8.33 5.16
CA PRO A 24 -12.54 -9.14 5.52
C PRO A 24 -12.60 -10.49 4.81
N ALA A 25 -12.08 -10.56 3.58
CA ALA A 25 -12.04 -11.79 2.78
C ALA A 25 -10.85 -12.72 3.15
N SER A 26 -9.79 -12.17 3.73
CA SER A 26 -8.56 -12.90 4.04
C SER A 26 -8.67 -13.82 5.27
N GLY A 27 -9.58 -13.50 6.21
CA GLY A 27 -9.65 -14.16 7.51
C GLY A 27 -8.51 -13.79 8.46
N GLU A 28 -7.66 -12.83 8.09
CA GLU A 28 -6.54 -12.33 8.88
C GLU A 28 -6.99 -11.32 9.94
N GLU A 29 -6.20 -11.17 11.00
CA GLU A 29 -6.41 -10.17 12.05
C GLU A 29 -5.33 -9.09 12.02
N LEU A 30 -5.75 -7.84 12.22
CA LEU A 30 -4.82 -6.71 12.35
C LEU A 30 -4.07 -6.76 13.68
N ARG A 31 -2.78 -6.42 13.61
CA ARG A 31 -1.98 -6.08 14.80
C ARG A 31 -2.18 -4.61 15.16
N ASP A 32 -1.90 -4.28 16.42
CA ASP A 32 -1.82 -2.90 16.91
C ASP A 32 -0.56 -2.19 16.37
N PHE A 33 -0.59 -1.87 15.07
CA PHE A 33 0.42 -1.10 14.36
C PHE A 33 -0.25 -0.37 13.19
N PRO A 34 0.21 0.82 12.79
CA PRO A 34 -0.35 1.51 11.63
C PRO A 34 0.05 0.85 10.30
N LEU A 35 -0.83 0.96 9.29
CA LEU A 35 -0.43 0.74 7.91
C LEU A 35 0.68 1.72 7.54
N PHE A 36 1.65 1.25 6.75
CA PHE A 36 2.74 2.09 6.30
C PHE A 36 3.09 1.84 4.83
N PHE A 37 3.68 2.87 4.22
CA PHE A 37 4.16 2.87 2.86
C PHE A 37 5.68 2.74 2.84
N HIS A 38 6.19 1.89 1.98
CA HIS A 38 7.61 1.79 1.68
C HIS A 38 7.85 2.26 0.25
N TYR A 39 8.37 3.48 0.11
CA TYR A 39 8.73 4.09 -1.17
C TYR A 39 10.11 3.59 -1.59
N HIS A 40 10.19 2.93 -2.74
CA HIS A 40 11.46 2.39 -3.28
C HIS A 40 12.26 3.44 -4.06
N ASN A 41 11.59 4.44 -4.60
CA ASN A 41 12.15 5.56 -5.34
C ASN A 41 11.34 6.84 -5.06
N PHE A 42 11.88 7.99 -5.41
CA PHE A 42 11.27 9.27 -5.09
C PHE A 42 10.73 10.00 -6.33
N VAL A 43 9.68 10.82 -6.12
CA VAL A 43 9.00 11.61 -7.16
C VAL A 43 9.89 12.61 -7.92
N HIS A 44 11.09 12.88 -7.39
CA HIS A 44 12.08 13.76 -8.02
C HIS A 44 13.19 12.99 -8.75
N GLU A 45 13.20 11.65 -8.68
CA GLU A 45 14.24 10.79 -9.24
C GLU A 45 13.79 10.03 -10.49
N VAL A 46 12.49 9.71 -10.59
CA VAL A 46 11.92 8.89 -11.68
C VAL A 46 10.63 9.50 -12.21
N ALA A 47 10.21 9.08 -13.40
CA ALA A 47 8.90 9.49 -13.93
C ALA A 47 7.76 8.88 -13.10
N GLU A 48 6.58 9.51 -13.12
CA GLU A 48 5.44 9.10 -12.29
C GLU A 48 5.00 7.64 -12.49
N HIS A 49 5.08 7.13 -13.72
CA HIS A 49 4.74 5.74 -14.05
C HIS A 49 5.81 4.72 -13.61
N GLU A 50 6.99 5.19 -13.20
CA GLU A 50 8.10 4.37 -12.70
C GLU A 50 8.15 4.35 -11.16
N LEU A 51 7.30 5.14 -10.48
CA LEU A 51 7.23 5.15 -9.03
C LEU A 51 6.84 3.77 -8.49
N LEU A 52 7.56 3.31 -7.47
CA LEU A 52 7.35 2.01 -6.84
C LEU A 52 7.11 2.19 -5.34
N THR A 53 5.93 1.76 -4.89
CA THR A 53 5.54 1.83 -3.48
C THR A 53 4.95 0.50 -3.03
N ASP A 54 5.45 -0.04 -1.92
CA ASP A 54 4.81 -1.14 -1.23
C ASP A 54 3.90 -0.61 -0.11
N ILE A 55 2.73 -1.23 0.02
CA ILE A 55 1.73 -0.95 1.04
C ILE A 55 1.69 -2.16 1.98
N TYR A 56 1.98 -1.91 3.26
CA TYR A 56 2.01 -2.95 4.29
C TYR A 56 0.84 -2.80 5.26
N LEU A 57 -0.04 -3.80 5.25
CA LEU A 57 -1.07 -3.98 6.26
C LEU A 57 -0.48 -4.84 7.40
N PRO A 58 -0.42 -4.34 8.64
CA PRO A 58 0.18 -5.07 9.74
C PRO A 58 -0.78 -6.13 10.29
N LEU A 59 -0.44 -7.39 10.05
CA LEU A 59 -1.19 -8.55 10.53
C LEU A 59 -0.58 -9.10 11.83
N LYS A 60 -1.36 -9.86 12.59
CA LYS A 60 -0.94 -10.46 13.87
C LYS A 60 0.14 -11.53 13.72
#